data_AF-A0A951XE55-F1
#
_entry.id   AF-A0A951XE55-F1
#
_cell.length_a   1.000
_cell.length_b   1.000
_cell.length_c   1.000
_cell.angle_alpha   90.00
_cell.angle_beta   90.00
_cell.angle_gamma   90.00
#
_symmetry.space_group_name_H-M   'P 1'
#
loop_
_entity.id
_entity.type
_entity.pdbx_description
1 polymer ?
#
loop_
_entity_poly.entity_id
_entity_poly.type
_entity_poly.pdbx_seq_one_letter_code
_entity_poly.pdbx_strand_id
1 'polypeptide(L)'
;DGKIKIITLAPEWETAPEFIERAVRSGVIVAIGHSLANTSQVKRAVEAGARMSTHLGNGIPLMLQRHPNLIWDQLAEDNLTAGIIADGIHLPDAFIKVVRKVKAESILVVSDATCYAGMPPGEYHSHIGGDVVLDKNKRVSLKGSSGLLAGAAKSLLENVETLLEHQLYPLAEAWQMASLNPILLLRKNNVDVDLYDDDRVVFALEDASIAIKMVIKNGKVVFNHII
;
A
#
# COMPACT_ATOMS: atom_id res chain seq x y z
N ASP A 1 4.39 22.41 -10.69
CA ASP A 1 4.24 22.53 -9.23
C ASP A 1 4.79 21.35 -8.41
N GLY A 2 5.40 20.31 -9.00
CA GLY A 2 6.11 19.27 -8.23
C GLY A 2 5.26 18.41 -7.29
N LYS A 3 3.93 18.43 -7.41
CA LYS A 3 3.00 17.78 -6.45
C LYS A 3 2.94 16.25 -6.57
N ILE A 4 3.29 15.70 -7.74
CA ILE A 4 3.30 14.25 -7.96
C ILE A 4 4.55 13.68 -7.29
N LYS A 5 4.37 12.72 -6.37
CA LYS A 5 5.46 12.09 -5.61
C LYS A 5 5.69 10.62 -5.97
N ILE A 6 4.60 9.94 -6.32
CA ILE A 6 4.60 8.53 -6.72
C ILE A 6 3.70 8.38 -7.95
N ILE A 7 4.13 7.58 -8.92
CA ILE A 7 3.33 7.13 -10.06
C ILE A 7 3.31 5.61 -10.05
N THR A 8 2.11 5.01 -10.05
CA THR A 8 1.95 3.58 -10.37
C THR A 8 1.79 3.43 -11.87
N LEU A 9 2.55 2.50 -12.48
CA LEU A 9 2.37 2.14 -13.89
C LEU A 9 2.55 0.65 -14.14
N ALA A 10 2.07 0.24 -15.31
CA ALA A 10 2.23 -1.10 -15.84
C ALA A 10 3.49 -1.13 -16.75
N PRO A 11 4.57 -1.85 -16.40
CA PRO A 11 5.83 -1.77 -17.14
C PRO A 11 5.85 -2.57 -18.45
N GLU A 12 4.75 -3.23 -18.82
CA GLU A 12 4.66 -3.97 -20.09
C GLU A 12 4.60 -3.09 -21.34
N TRP A 13 4.28 -1.81 -21.19
CA TRP A 13 4.31 -0.84 -22.29
C TRP A 13 5.73 -0.60 -22.80
N GLU A 14 5.90 -0.54 -24.12
CA GLU A 14 7.22 -0.42 -24.75
C GLU A 14 8.00 0.80 -24.27
N THR A 15 7.33 1.94 -24.11
CA THR A 15 7.90 3.23 -23.67
C THR A 15 8.03 3.37 -22.15
N ALA A 16 7.67 2.34 -21.38
CA ALA A 16 7.69 2.40 -19.92
C ALA A 16 9.10 2.74 -19.36
N PRO A 17 10.21 2.12 -19.82
CA PRO A 17 11.55 2.46 -19.31
C PRO A 17 11.90 3.95 -19.47
N GLU A 18 11.66 4.52 -20.65
CA GLU A 18 11.96 5.92 -20.94
C GLU A 18 11.11 6.87 -20.09
N PHE A 19 9.84 6.51 -19.86
CA PHE A 19 8.96 7.24 -18.96
C PHE A 19 9.46 7.17 -17.51
N ILE A 20 9.85 5.98 -17.04
CA ILE A 20 10.37 5.76 -15.68
C ILE A 20 11.60 6.64 -15.45
N GLU A 21 12.59 6.60 -16.36
CA GLU A 21 13.81 7.41 -16.23
C GLU A 21 13.51 8.91 -16.16
N ARG A 22 12.52 9.39 -16.93
CA ARG A 22 12.10 10.80 -16.90
C ARG A 22 11.39 11.16 -15.59
N ALA A 23 10.50 10.31 -15.11
CA ALA A 23 9.80 10.50 -13.84
C ALA A 23 10.79 10.51 -12.66
N VAL A 24 11.69 9.54 -12.60
CA VAL A 24 12.72 9.42 -11.55
C VAL A 24 13.66 10.63 -11.55
N ARG A 25 14.13 11.09 -12.73
CA ARG A 25 14.91 12.34 -12.83
C ARG A 25 14.17 13.57 -12.34
N SER A 26 12.84 13.53 -12.32
CA SER A 26 11.98 14.61 -11.84
C SER A 26 11.66 14.49 -10.34
N GLY A 27 12.30 13.56 -9.62
CA GLY A 27 12.07 13.34 -8.19
C GLY A 27 10.77 12.61 -7.87
N VAL A 28 10.28 11.77 -8.80
CA VAL A 28 9.07 10.96 -8.64
C VAL A 28 9.43 9.49 -8.51
N ILE A 29 8.93 8.81 -7.49
CA ILE A 29 9.04 7.35 -7.40
C ILE A 29 8.11 6.72 -8.42
N VAL A 30 8.63 5.75 -9.17
CA VAL A 30 7.77 4.89 -9.97
C VAL A 30 7.55 3.56 -9.28
N ALA A 31 6.29 3.17 -9.18
CA ALA A 31 5.83 1.91 -8.63
C ALA A 31 5.23 1.04 -9.74
N ILE A 32 5.43 -0.27 -9.64
CA ILE A 32 4.85 -1.28 -10.53
C ILE A 32 3.51 -1.72 -9.95
N GLY A 33 2.44 -1.70 -10.74
CA GLY A 33 1.12 -2.17 -10.34
C GLY A 33 0.13 -2.14 -11.50
N HIS A 34 -1.04 -2.77 -11.35
CA HIS A 34 -2.04 -2.86 -12.44
C HIS A 34 -1.43 -3.42 -13.73
N SER A 35 -0.69 -4.53 -13.60
CA SER A 35 0.26 -4.99 -14.62
C SER A 35 0.11 -6.46 -14.99
N LEU A 36 0.38 -6.74 -16.26
CA LEU A 36 0.53 -8.05 -16.89
C LEU A 36 1.99 -8.35 -17.25
N ALA A 37 2.94 -7.61 -16.69
CA ALA A 37 4.35 -7.68 -17.08
C ALA A 37 4.96 -9.06 -16.84
N ASN A 38 5.82 -9.46 -17.78
CA ASN A 38 6.70 -10.61 -17.61
C ASN A 38 8.00 -10.21 -16.89
N THR A 39 8.79 -11.21 -16.50
CA THR A 39 10.06 -11.07 -15.80
C THR A 39 11.01 -10.04 -16.42
N SER A 40 11.15 -10.04 -17.75
CA SER A 40 12.05 -9.10 -18.44
C SER A 40 11.56 -7.66 -18.38
N GLN A 41 10.24 -7.44 -18.38
CA GLN A 41 9.63 -6.11 -18.27
C GLN A 41 9.76 -5.56 -16.85
N VAL A 42 9.56 -6.39 -15.82
CA VAL A 42 9.81 -6.02 -14.41
C VAL A 42 11.27 -5.60 -14.24
N LYS A 43 12.22 -6.43 -14.70
CA LYS A 43 13.65 -6.14 -14.62
C LYS A 43 14.01 -4.82 -15.30
N ARG A 44 13.56 -4.61 -16.55
CA ARG A 44 13.80 -3.35 -17.28
C ARG A 44 13.23 -2.14 -16.55
N ALA A 45 12.06 -2.27 -15.92
CA ALA A 45 11.48 -1.18 -15.14
C ALA A 45 12.31 -0.84 -13.88
N VAL A 46 12.83 -1.86 -13.19
CA VAL A 46 13.72 -1.68 -12.03
C VAL A 46 15.04 -1.03 -12.45
N GLU A 47 15.64 -1.49 -13.56
CA GLU A 47 16.83 -0.91 -14.17
C GLU A 47 16.63 0.56 -14.56
N ALA A 48 15.45 0.89 -15.12
CA ALA A 48 15.07 2.25 -15.46
C ALA A 48 14.81 3.16 -14.23
N GLY A 49 14.63 2.57 -13.05
CA GLY A 49 14.51 3.31 -11.79
C GLY A 49 13.22 3.09 -10.99
N ALA A 50 12.38 2.10 -11.32
CA ALA A 50 11.24 1.75 -10.47
C ALA A 50 11.71 1.23 -9.11
N ARG A 51 11.03 1.62 -8.03
CA ARG A 51 11.48 1.37 -6.63
C ARG A 51 10.39 0.87 -5.69
N MET A 52 9.18 0.65 -6.18
CA MET A 52 8.07 0.19 -5.36
C MET A 52 7.17 -0.77 -6.14
N SER A 53 6.53 -1.69 -5.43
CA SER A 53 5.37 -2.44 -5.90
C SER A 53 4.13 -1.87 -5.24
N THR A 54 3.18 -1.39 -6.03
CA THR A 54 1.88 -0.92 -5.54
C THR A 54 1.05 -2.13 -5.12
N HIS A 55 0.48 -2.07 -3.90
CA HIS A 55 -0.41 -3.08 -3.30
C HIS A 55 -0.12 -4.54 -3.70
N LEU A 56 1.17 -4.93 -3.61
CA LEU A 56 1.74 -6.18 -4.11
C LEU A 56 0.85 -7.39 -3.77
N GLY A 57 0.49 -8.14 -4.82
CA GLY A 57 -0.49 -9.23 -4.77
C GLY A 57 -1.87 -8.85 -5.29
N ASN A 58 -2.15 -7.55 -5.48
CA ASN A 58 -3.39 -7.02 -6.01
C ASN A 58 -3.15 -6.30 -7.35
N GLY A 59 -4.22 -6.01 -8.10
CA GLY A 59 -4.11 -5.33 -9.40
C GLY A 59 -3.31 -6.15 -10.43
N ILE A 60 -3.42 -7.47 -10.38
CA ILE A 60 -2.73 -8.42 -11.26
C ILE A 60 -3.75 -9.45 -11.77
N PRO A 61 -3.41 -10.32 -12.75
CA PRO A 61 -4.34 -11.34 -13.24
C PRO A 61 -4.97 -12.19 -12.14
N LEU A 62 -6.28 -12.45 -12.28
CA LEU A 62 -7.01 -13.36 -11.39
C LEU A 62 -6.45 -14.80 -11.41
N MET A 63 -5.88 -15.18 -12.56
CA MET A 63 -5.22 -16.47 -12.76
C MET A 63 -3.78 -16.21 -13.20
N LEU A 64 -2.83 -16.73 -12.41
CA LEU A 64 -1.41 -16.62 -12.69
C LEU A 64 -0.82 -18.00 -13.00
N GLN A 65 0.16 -18.02 -13.90
CA GLN A 65 0.96 -19.21 -14.14
C GLN A 65 1.90 -19.46 -12.95
N ARG A 66 2.33 -20.71 -12.79
CA ARG A 66 3.38 -21.05 -11.82
C ARG A 66 4.68 -20.31 -12.16
N HIS A 67 5.07 -20.35 -13.44
CA HIS A 67 6.17 -19.61 -14.04
C HIS A 67 5.83 -19.26 -15.50
N PRO A 68 6.15 -18.06 -16.00
CA PRO A 68 6.58 -16.86 -15.25
C PRO A 68 5.46 -16.32 -14.33
N ASN A 69 5.82 -15.56 -13.30
CA ASN A 69 4.86 -15.05 -12.31
C ASN A 69 5.31 -13.69 -11.74
N LEU A 70 4.51 -12.66 -12.01
CA LEU A 70 4.77 -11.27 -11.65
C LEU A 70 4.92 -11.04 -10.13
N ILE A 71 4.29 -11.86 -9.29
CA ILE A 71 4.46 -11.76 -7.83
C ILE A 71 5.88 -12.18 -7.44
N TRP A 72 6.36 -13.30 -7.98
CA TRP A 72 7.71 -13.80 -7.69
C TRP A 72 8.78 -12.86 -8.24
N ASP A 73 8.56 -12.33 -9.44
CA ASP A 73 9.50 -11.40 -10.07
C ASP A 73 9.63 -10.12 -9.23
N GLN A 74 8.53 -9.53 -8.77
CA GLN A 74 8.59 -8.34 -7.90
C GLN A 74 9.15 -8.63 -6.50
N LEU A 75 8.85 -9.81 -5.94
CA LEU A 75 9.38 -10.21 -4.63
C LEU A 75 10.89 -10.38 -4.66
N ALA A 76 11.43 -10.96 -5.73
CA ALA A 76 12.87 -11.21 -5.90
C ALA A 76 13.70 -9.94 -6.15
N GLU A 77 13.09 -8.83 -6.57
CA GLU A 77 13.81 -7.58 -6.84
C GLU A 77 14.09 -6.79 -5.55
N ASP A 78 15.34 -6.83 -5.07
CA ASP A 78 15.77 -6.15 -3.83
C ASP A 78 15.55 -4.63 -3.85
N ASN A 79 15.52 -4.04 -5.05
CA ASN A 79 15.31 -2.61 -5.25
C ASN A 79 13.84 -2.17 -5.13
N LEU A 80 12.90 -3.11 -5.07
CA LEU A 80 11.47 -2.82 -4.93
C LEU A 80 11.03 -2.96 -3.47
N THR A 81 10.53 -1.85 -2.91
CA THR A 81 9.76 -1.84 -1.66
C THR A 81 8.34 -2.35 -1.92
N ALA A 82 7.88 -3.32 -1.14
CA ALA A 82 6.53 -3.87 -1.29
C ALA A 82 5.49 -3.03 -0.51
N GLY A 83 4.57 -2.36 -1.19
CA GLY A 83 3.36 -1.84 -0.55
C GLY A 83 2.34 -2.95 -0.40
N ILE A 84 1.81 -3.19 0.81
CA ILE A 84 0.81 -4.22 1.09
C ILE A 84 -0.44 -3.63 1.73
N ILE A 85 -1.61 -4.18 1.39
CA ILE A 85 -2.88 -3.90 2.07
C ILE A 85 -3.09 -5.04 3.07
N ALA A 86 -2.91 -4.74 4.35
CA ALA A 86 -2.92 -5.71 5.44
C ALA A 86 -4.25 -5.70 6.20
N ASP A 87 -5.38 -5.62 5.50
CA ASP A 87 -6.71 -5.48 6.08
C ASP A 87 -7.39 -6.82 6.40
N GLY A 88 -6.72 -7.93 6.12
CA GLY A 88 -7.25 -9.30 6.27
C GLY A 88 -8.25 -9.70 5.18
N ILE A 89 -8.44 -8.86 4.16
CA ILE A 89 -9.39 -9.04 3.05
C ILE A 89 -8.63 -9.19 1.72
N HIS A 90 -7.66 -8.31 1.48
CA HIS A 90 -6.90 -8.26 0.22
C HIS A 90 -5.82 -9.35 0.15
N LEU A 91 -5.12 -9.60 1.24
CA LEU A 91 -4.01 -10.54 1.29
C LEU A 91 -4.21 -11.58 2.39
N PRO A 92 -4.02 -12.88 2.09
CA PRO A 92 -4.01 -13.90 3.12
C PRO A 92 -2.73 -13.83 3.96
N ASP A 93 -2.80 -14.24 5.23
CA ASP A 93 -1.66 -14.27 6.16
C ASP A 93 -0.42 -14.96 5.59
N ALA A 94 -0.61 -16.05 4.84
CA ALA A 94 0.50 -16.78 4.21
C ALA A 94 1.29 -15.90 3.23
N PHE A 95 0.59 -15.04 2.48
CA PHE A 95 1.23 -14.09 1.57
C PHE A 95 2.06 -13.07 2.36
N ILE A 96 1.48 -12.45 3.38
CA ILE A 96 2.16 -11.45 4.22
C ILE A 96 3.40 -12.08 4.88
N LYS A 97 3.32 -13.32 5.36
CA LYS A 97 4.46 -14.07 5.92
C LYS A 97 5.59 -14.29 4.90
N VAL A 98 5.27 -14.54 3.63
CA VAL A 98 6.27 -14.64 2.57
C VAL A 98 6.89 -13.29 2.28
N VAL A 99 6.09 -12.23 2.12
CA VAL A 99 6.60 -10.86 1.92
C VAL A 99 7.56 -10.47 3.06
N ARG A 100 7.18 -10.72 4.32
CA ARG A 100 8.03 -10.48 5.50
C ARG A 100 9.41 -11.12 5.37
N LYS A 101 9.44 -12.41 5.02
CA LYS A 101 10.68 -13.18 4.93
C LYS A 101 11.59 -12.73 3.78
N VAL A 102 11.01 -12.26 2.68
CA VAL A 102 11.75 -11.89 1.47
C VAL A 102 12.18 -10.42 1.50
N LYS A 103 11.29 -9.51 1.89
CA LYS A 103 11.53 -8.06 1.83
C LYS A 103 12.10 -7.48 3.11
N ALA A 104 12.00 -8.18 4.24
CA ALA A 104 12.44 -7.69 5.55
C ALA A 104 11.92 -6.27 5.81
N GLU A 105 12.81 -5.28 5.89
CA GLU A 105 12.46 -3.88 6.16
C GLU A 105 11.86 -3.13 4.94
N SER A 106 11.98 -3.68 3.73
CA SER A 106 11.49 -3.05 2.48
C SER A 106 10.00 -3.28 2.26
N ILE A 107 9.18 -3.01 3.27
CA ILE A 107 7.72 -3.20 3.27
C ILE A 107 7.03 -1.92 3.77
N LEU A 108 5.96 -1.51 3.07
CA LEU A 108 5.05 -0.47 3.50
C LEU A 108 3.66 -1.06 3.73
N VAL A 109 2.98 -0.63 4.79
CA VAL A 109 1.54 -0.85 4.92
C VAL A 109 0.83 0.35 4.31
N VAL A 110 -0.06 0.09 3.36
CA VAL A 110 -0.95 1.07 2.75
C VAL A 110 -2.39 0.69 3.03
N SER A 111 -3.28 1.66 3.19
CA SER A 111 -4.70 1.35 3.35
C SER A 111 -5.37 1.03 2.02
N ASP A 112 -4.95 1.68 0.93
CA ASP A 112 -5.69 1.76 -0.33
C ASP A 112 -7.17 2.10 -0.11
N ALA A 113 -7.43 2.86 0.96
CA ALA A 113 -8.76 3.21 1.39
C ALA A 113 -9.41 4.15 0.38
N THR A 114 -10.63 3.80 0.00
CA THR A 114 -11.50 4.59 -0.86
C THR A 114 -12.40 5.50 -0.03
N CYS A 115 -13.24 6.29 -0.71
CA CYS A 115 -14.25 7.12 -0.04
C CYS A 115 -15.26 6.32 0.81
N TYR A 116 -15.31 4.99 0.67
CA TYR A 116 -16.18 4.12 1.46
C TYR A 116 -15.66 3.87 2.88
N ALA A 117 -14.41 4.21 3.18
CA ALA A 117 -13.88 4.12 4.54
C ALA A 117 -14.67 5.04 5.49
N GLY A 118 -15.26 4.46 6.53
CA GLY A 118 -16.10 5.17 7.50
C GLY A 118 -17.58 5.32 7.10
N MET A 119 -17.99 4.84 5.92
CA MET A 119 -19.40 4.80 5.52
C MET A 119 -20.12 3.57 6.12
N PRO A 120 -21.46 3.63 6.31
CA PRO A 120 -22.23 2.46 6.72
C PRO A 120 -22.27 1.40 5.61
N PRO A 121 -22.45 0.10 5.93
CA PRO A 121 -22.67 -0.93 4.92
C PRO A 121 -23.83 -0.59 3.99
N GLY A 122 -23.68 -0.86 2.69
CA GLY A 122 -24.67 -0.49 1.68
C GLY A 122 -24.16 -0.63 0.25
N GLU A 123 -25.05 -0.33 -0.68
CA GLU A 123 -24.71 -0.24 -2.10
C GLU A 123 -24.47 1.22 -2.50
N TYR A 124 -23.46 1.45 -3.32
CA TYR A 124 -23.04 2.78 -3.73
C TYR A 124 -22.71 2.83 -5.22
N HIS A 125 -23.01 3.97 -5.84
CA HIS A 125 -22.49 4.26 -7.18
C HIS A 125 -21.04 4.73 -7.08
N SER A 126 -20.15 4.13 -7.86
CA SER A 126 -18.72 4.49 -7.87
C SER A 126 -18.47 5.66 -8.81
N HIS A 127 -17.72 6.66 -8.33
CA HIS A 127 -17.33 7.83 -9.12
C HIS A 127 -16.38 7.49 -10.28
N ILE A 128 -15.75 6.31 -10.26
CA ILE A 128 -14.93 5.77 -11.36
C ILE A 128 -15.69 4.76 -12.23
N GLY A 129 -17.00 4.63 -12.04
CA GLY A 129 -17.88 3.76 -12.81
C GLY A 129 -18.21 2.44 -12.12
N GLY A 130 -19.41 1.93 -12.42
CA GLY A 130 -19.99 0.74 -11.80
C GLY A 130 -20.62 1.00 -10.44
N ASP A 131 -21.30 -0.02 -9.90
CA ASP A 131 -21.84 -0.01 -8.54
C ASP A 131 -20.99 -0.91 -7.66
N VAL A 132 -20.85 -0.56 -6.38
CA VAL A 132 -20.13 -1.36 -5.39
C VAL A 132 -21.03 -1.71 -4.21
N VAL A 133 -20.68 -2.78 -3.52
CA VAL A 133 -21.27 -3.20 -2.25
C VAL A 133 -20.19 -3.10 -1.16
N LEU A 134 -20.47 -2.30 -0.12
CA LEU A 134 -19.71 -2.27 1.13
C LEU A 134 -20.42 -3.15 2.15
N ASP A 135 -19.76 -4.20 2.62
CA ASP A 135 -20.31 -5.09 3.64
C ASP A 135 -19.97 -4.66 5.08
N LYS A 136 -20.55 -5.36 6.06
CA LYS A 136 -20.32 -5.13 7.49
C LYS A 136 -18.87 -5.37 7.96
N ASN A 137 -18.08 -6.09 7.18
CA ASN A 137 -16.67 -6.38 7.46
C ASN A 137 -15.74 -5.37 6.75
N LYS A 138 -16.30 -4.30 6.17
CA LYS A 138 -15.58 -3.27 5.40
C LYS A 138 -14.94 -3.80 4.11
N ARG A 139 -15.47 -4.89 3.54
CA ARG A 139 -15.13 -5.33 2.19
C ARG A 139 -15.89 -4.49 1.17
N VAL A 140 -15.17 -3.90 0.22
CA VAL A 140 -15.75 -3.21 -0.94
C VAL A 140 -15.59 -4.10 -2.17
N SER A 141 -16.69 -4.43 -2.84
CA SER A 141 -16.66 -5.26 -4.04
C SER A 141 -17.58 -4.74 -5.14
N LEU A 142 -17.21 -5.00 -6.39
CA LEU A 142 -18.03 -4.62 -7.54
C LEU A 142 -19.35 -5.39 -7.51
N LYS A 143 -20.48 -4.68 -7.57
CA LYS A 143 -21.81 -5.27 -7.56
C LYS A 143 -21.99 -6.16 -8.79
N GLY A 144 -22.56 -7.36 -8.58
CA GLY A 144 -22.76 -8.34 -9.65
C GLY A 144 -21.48 -9.04 -10.13
N SER A 145 -20.32 -8.76 -9.53
CA SER A 145 -19.10 -9.53 -9.75
C SER A 145 -19.05 -10.76 -8.84
N SER A 146 -18.19 -11.73 -9.16
CA SER A 146 -17.83 -12.84 -8.26
C SER A 146 -16.90 -12.40 -7.11
N GLY A 147 -17.24 -11.29 -6.45
CA GLY A 147 -16.50 -10.75 -5.31
C GLY A 147 -15.22 -9.98 -5.67
N LEU A 148 -15.11 -9.44 -6.88
CA LEU A 148 -13.97 -8.62 -7.29
C LEU A 148 -13.89 -7.38 -6.40
N LEU A 149 -12.74 -7.18 -5.74
CA LEU A 149 -12.52 -6.04 -4.86
C LEU A 149 -12.47 -4.73 -5.66
N ALA A 150 -13.01 -3.67 -5.08
CA ALA A 150 -13.07 -2.33 -5.68
C ALA A 150 -12.46 -1.29 -4.72
N GLY A 151 -11.20 -1.53 -4.34
CA GLY A 151 -10.47 -0.78 -3.31
C GLY A 151 -10.76 -1.28 -1.89
N ALA A 152 -10.27 -0.56 -0.88
CA ALA A 152 -10.44 -0.89 0.53
C ALA A 152 -11.34 0.10 1.28
N ALA A 153 -11.85 -0.32 2.45
CA ALA A 153 -12.57 0.56 3.38
C ALA A 153 -12.07 0.49 4.84
N LYS A 154 -11.04 -0.33 5.12
CA LYS A 154 -10.32 -0.27 6.40
C LYS A 154 -9.31 0.87 6.40
N SER A 155 -9.22 1.60 7.50
CA SER A 155 -8.22 2.66 7.68
C SER A 155 -6.79 2.10 7.80
N LEU A 156 -5.78 2.96 7.69
CA LEU A 156 -4.39 2.54 7.88
C LEU A 156 -4.15 1.97 9.30
N LEU A 157 -4.81 2.54 10.32
CA LEU A 157 -4.72 2.04 11.69
C LEU A 157 -5.28 0.62 11.80
N GLU A 158 -6.43 0.35 11.19
CA GLU A 158 -7.03 -0.99 11.19
C GLU A 158 -6.16 -2.03 10.44
N ASN A 159 -5.37 -1.60 9.44
CA ASN A 159 -4.38 -2.49 8.82
C ASN A 159 -3.25 -2.82 9.80
N VAL A 160 -2.80 -1.86 10.62
CA VAL A 160 -1.82 -2.11 11.70
C VAL A 160 -2.41 -3.05 12.75
N GLU A 161 -3.63 -2.81 13.22
CA GLU A 161 -4.33 -3.67 14.18
C GLU A 161 -4.49 -5.10 13.63
N THR A 162 -4.87 -5.25 12.35
CA THR A 162 -4.98 -6.58 11.73
C THR A 162 -3.65 -7.35 11.75
N LEU A 163 -2.52 -6.68 11.51
CA LEU A 163 -1.20 -7.33 11.62
C LEU A 163 -0.89 -7.82 13.04
N LEU A 164 -1.36 -7.10 14.06
CA LEU A 164 -1.22 -7.47 15.47
C LEU A 164 -2.16 -8.62 15.84
N GLU A 165 -3.44 -8.51 15.49
CA GLU A 165 -4.49 -9.50 15.76
C GLU A 165 -4.12 -10.86 15.17
N HIS A 166 -3.61 -10.88 13.95
CA HIS A 166 -3.20 -12.11 13.25
C HIS A 166 -1.78 -12.58 13.65
N GLN A 167 -1.13 -11.89 14.60
CA GLN A 167 0.21 -12.19 15.10
C GLN A 167 1.26 -12.26 13.98
N LEU A 168 1.12 -11.40 12.97
CA LEU A 168 2.00 -11.33 11.82
C LEU A 168 3.22 -10.45 12.10
N TYR A 169 3.05 -9.40 12.89
CA TYR A 169 4.09 -8.47 13.30
C TYR A 169 3.87 -7.96 14.73
N PRO A 170 4.93 -7.64 15.48
CA PRO A 170 4.81 -6.84 16.70
C PRO A 170 4.49 -5.38 16.36
N LEU A 171 3.98 -4.63 17.35
CA LEU A 171 3.54 -3.24 17.18
C LEU A 171 4.64 -2.35 16.59
N ALA A 172 5.88 -2.44 17.08
CA ALA A 172 6.97 -1.58 16.62
C ALA A 172 7.22 -1.74 15.10
N GLU A 173 7.29 -2.98 14.61
CA GLU A 173 7.49 -3.26 13.18
C GLU A 173 6.26 -2.84 12.35
N ALA A 174 5.05 -3.17 12.80
CA ALA A 174 3.81 -2.82 12.12
C ALA A 174 3.63 -1.30 12.00
N TRP A 175 3.91 -0.57 13.09
CA TRP A 175 3.87 0.88 13.14
C TRP A 175 4.93 1.50 12.24
N GLN A 176 6.15 0.95 12.24
CA GLN A 176 7.25 1.41 11.38
C GLN A 176 6.87 1.28 9.90
N MET A 177 6.29 0.14 9.48
CA MET A 177 5.84 -0.06 8.09
C MET A 177 4.75 0.93 7.65
N ALA A 178 3.91 1.41 8.58
CA ALA A 178 2.83 2.35 8.32
C ALA A 178 3.23 3.83 8.49
N SER A 179 4.44 4.14 8.99
CA SER A 179 4.85 5.51 9.33
C SER A 179 6.24 5.87 8.82
N LEU A 180 7.28 5.22 9.34
CA LEU A 180 8.67 5.56 9.05
C LEU A 180 9.14 4.99 7.70
N ASN A 181 8.75 3.77 7.33
CA ASN A 181 9.18 3.19 6.06
C ASN A 181 8.73 4.01 4.83
N PRO A 182 7.50 4.56 4.77
CA PRO A 182 7.11 5.48 3.70
C PRO A 182 8.02 6.71 3.61
N ILE A 183 8.41 7.29 4.76
CA ILE A 183 9.34 8.42 4.84
C ILE A 183 10.73 8.02 4.33
N LEU A 184 11.24 6.86 4.75
CA LEU A 184 12.54 6.35 4.32
C LEU A 184 12.56 6.08 2.81
N LEU A 185 11.48 5.55 2.24
CA LEU A 185 11.35 5.36 0.79
C LEU A 185 11.44 6.70 0.04
N LEU A 186 10.69 7.72 0.50
CA LEU A 186 10.71 9.06 -0.10
C LEU A 186 12.11 9.69 -0.02
N ARG A 187 12.74 9.66 1.16
CA ARG A 187 14.09 10.20 1.40
C ARG A 187 15.15 9.48 0.56
N LYS A 188 15.14 8.15 0.52
CA LYS A 188 16.08 7.33 -0.27
C LYS A 188 16.04 7.66 -1.75
N ASN A 189 14.89 8.12 -2.25
CA ASN A 189 14.68 8.47 -3.65
C ASN A 189 14.68 9.98 -3.93
N ASN A 190 15.16 10.79 -2.98
CA ASN A 190 15.25 12.25 -3.09
C ASN A 190 13.92 12.90 -3.49
N VAL A 191 12.79 12.33 -3.05
CA VAL A 191 11.47 12.91 -3.29
C VAL A 191 11.31 14.10 -2.36
N ASP A 192 11.06 15.27 -2.94
CA ASP A 192 10.83 16.50 -2.19
C ASP A 192 9.50 16.41 -1.43
N VAL A 193 9.54 16.34 -0.10
CA VAL A 193 8.36 16.31 0.76
C VAL A 193 8.65 17.07 2.05
N ASP A 194 7.70 17.90 2.47
CA ASP A 194 7.74 18.57 3.77
C ASP A 194 7.47 17.55 4.88
N LEU A 195 8.52 16.87 5.31
CA LEU A 195 8.48 15.93 6.42
C LEU A 195 8.91 16.63 7.69
N TYR A 196 7.99 16.71 8.65
CA TYR A 196 8.25 17.26 9.98
C TYR A 196 8.54 16.11 10.93
N ASP A 197 9.74 16.11 11.53
CA ASP A 197 10.17 15.05 12.46
C ASP A 197 9.50 15.15 13.85
N ASP A 198 8.64 16.16 14.06
CA ASP A 198 7.93 16.43 15.32
C ASP A 198 6.48 15.93 15.35
N ASP A 199 6.05 15.18 14.33
CA ASP A 199 4.74 14.54 14.35
C ASP A 199 4.70 13.45 15.42
N ARG A 200 3.62 13.43 16.22
CA ARG A 200 3.45 12.47 17.32
C ARG A 200 2.03 11.94 17.33
N VAL A 201 1.90 10.67 17.64
CA VAL A 201 0.62 10.01 17.90
C VAL A 201 0.69 9.42 19.29
N VAL A 202 -0.21 9.84 20.17
CA VAL A 202 -0.39 9.28 21.52
C VAL A 202 -1.58 8.34 21.44
N PHE A 203 -1.40 7.11 21.90
CA PHE A 203 -2.45 6.09 21.87
C PHE A 203 -2.38 5.19 23.10
N ALA A 204 -3.49 4.53 23.40
CA ALA A 204 -3.53 3.38 24.29
C ALA A 204 -3.59 2.11 23.45
N LEU A 205 -2.86 1.08 23.87
CA LEU A 205 -2.91 -0.25 23.29
C LEU A 205 -3.58 -1.19 24.29
N GLU A 206 -4.62 -1.89 23.87
CA GLU A 206 -5.25 -2.97 24.61
C GLU A 206 -5.37 -4.19 23.68
N ASP A 207 -4.66 -5.27 24.04
CA ASP A 207 -4.39 -6.41 23.17
C ASP A 207 -3.81 -5.98 21.80
N ALA A 208 -4.62 -6.05 20.75
CA ALA A 208 -4.25 -5.65 19.39
C ALA A 208 -4.96 -4.37 18.91
N SER A 209 -5.82 -3.78 19.75
CA SER A 209 -6.57 -2.56 19.42
C SER A 209 -5.86 -1.30 19.90
N ILE A 210 -5.85 -0.28 19.04
CA ILE A 210 -5.16 0.98 19.25
C ILE A 210 -6.17 2.12 19.32
N ALA A 211 -6.36 2.68 20.52
CA ALA A 211 -7.19 3.86 20.72
C ALA A 211 -6.32 5.13 20.64
N ILE A 212 -6.41 5.86 19.53
CA ILE A 212 -5.74 7.15 19.37
C ILE A 212 -6.30 8.16 20.39
N LYS A 213 -5.42 8.74 21.21
CA LYS A 213 -5.76 9.75 22.22
C LYS A 213 -5.41 11.15 21.76
N MET A 214 -4.32 11.30 21.01
CA MET A 214 -3.86 12.60 20.54
C MET A 214 -3.04 12.46 19.27
N VAL A 215 -3.20 13.41 18.34
CA VAL A 215 -2.32 13.55 17.18
C VAL A 215 -1.78 14.96 17.15
N ILE A 216 -0.46 15.07 17.08
CA ILE A 216 0.29 16.31 16.92
C ILE A 216 0.87 16.29 15.52
N LYS A 217 0.50 17.29 14.72
CA LYS A 217 0.98 17.50 13.36
C LYS A 217 1.65 18.86 13.27
N ASN A 218 2.93 18.89 12.90
CA ASN A 218 3.75 20.11 12.80
C ASN A 218 3.68 20.94 14.11
N GLY A 219 3.84 20.27 15.26
CA GLY A 219 3.79 20.89 16.59
C GLY A 219 2.39 21.35 17.07
N LYS A 220 1.32 21.13 16.28
CA LYS A 220 -0.05 21.50 16.64
C LYS A 220 -0.88 20.26 16.94
N VAL A 221 -1.64 20.29 18.02
CA VAL A 221 -2.64 19.26 18.31
C VAL A 221 -3.76 19.38 17.27
N VAL A 222 -3.93 18.33 16.45
CA VAL A 222 -4.97 18.26 15.40
C VAL A 222 -6.08 17.29 15.73
N PHE A 223 -5.85 16.41 16.70
CA PHE A 223 -6.84 15.52 17.27
C PHE A 223 -6.55 15.35 18.76
N ASN A 224 -7.59 15.38 19.58
CA ASN A 224 -7.48 15.19 21.02
C ASN A 224 -8.76 14.55 21.56
N HIS A 225 -8.64 13.33 22.05
CA HIS A 225 -9.69 12.59 22.72
C HIS A 225 -9.27 12.38 24.18
N ILE A 226 -9.35 13.46 24.96
CA ILE A 226 -9.23 13.38 26.42
C ILE A 226 -10.52 12.74 26.92
N ILE A 227 -10.41 11.52 27.45
CA ILE A 227 -11.36 10.96 28.41
C ILE A 227 -10.66 11.01 29.77
#